data_AF-E3N135-F1
#
_entry.id   AF-E3N135-F1
#
_cell.length_a   1.000
_cell.length_b   1.000
_cell.length_c   1.000
_cell.angle_alpha   90.00
_cell.angle_beta   90.00
_cell.angle_gamma   90.00
#
_symmetry.space_group_name_H-M   'P 1'
#
loop_
_entity.id
_entity.type
_entity.pdbx_description
1 polymer ?
#
loop_
_entity_poly.entity_id
_entity_poly.type
_entity_poly.pdbx_seq_one_letter_code
_entity_poly.pdbx_strand_id
1 'polypeptide(L)'
;MSIVGYQVAKLLDAITLKKKDVILQLFNTTADDQKNVDQFMEKFQGIGITILSAKFINNGRVESDVLISGKIPGKIVMSKSPGSLTGWKITQLGIEKPKSVGKKKFSLCYVGLFWCAIEVLAEWGDRQ
;
A
#
# COMPACT_ATOMS: atom_id res chain seq x y z
N MET A 1 -9.30 11.47 12.55
CA MET A 1 -8.85 10.44 11.59
C MET A 1 -7.32 10.34 11.68
N SER A 2 -6.73 9.14 11.76
CA SER A 2 -5.26 8.99 11.82
C SER A 2 -4.62 9.34 10.48
N ILE A 3 -3.32 9.66 10.46
CA ILE A 3 -2.57 9.97 9.22
C ILE A 3 -2.69 8.82 8.21
N VAL A 4 -2.52 7.59 8.68
CA VAL A 4 -2.66 6.39 7.86
C VAL A 4 -4.10 6.22 7.39
N GLY A 5 -5.08 6.44 8.25
CA GLY A 5 -6.51 6.38 7.90
C GLY A 5 -6.88 7.35 6.79
N TYR A 6 -6.39 8.58 6.88
CA TYR A 6 -6.59 9.58 5.84
C TYR A 6 -5.91 9.19 4.53
N GLN A 7 -4.68 8.67 4.57
CA GLN A 7 -3.96 8.21 3.39
C GLN A 7 -4.67 7.04 2.69
N VAL A 8 -5.13 6.04 3.46
CA VAL A 8 -5.86 4.88 2.94
C VAL A 8 -7.20 5.30 2.35
N ALA A 9 -7.96 6.17 3.02
CA ALA A 9 -9.22 6.67 2.48
C ALA A 9 -9.00 7.39 1.13
N LYS A 10 -8.00 8.27 1.04
CA LYS A 10 -7.64 8.94 -0.23
C LYS A 10 -7.23 7.97 -1.32
N LEU A 11 -6.49 6.91 -0.98
CA LEU A 11 -6.11 5.87 -1.94
C LEU A 11 -7.34 5.12 -2.47
N LEU A 12 -8.22 4.66 -1.59
CA LEU A 12 -9.44 3.94 -1.97
C LEU A 12 -10.39 4.80 -2.79
N ASP A 13 -10.55 6.08 -2.43
CA ASP A 13 -11.32 7.05 -3.21
C ASP A 13 -10.71 7.24 -4.60
N ALA A 14 -9.37 7.40 -4.68
CA ALA A 14 -8.69 7.62 -5.94
C ALA A 14 -8.78 6.40 -6.87
N ILE A 15 -8.70 5.18 -6.33
CA ILE A 15 -8.92 3.94 -7.11
C ILE A 15 -10.37 3.89 -7.60
N THR A 16 -11.35 4.11 -6.72
CA THR A 16 -12.78 4.09 -7.07
C THR A 16 -13.12 5.10 -8.16
N LEU A 17 -12.55 6.31 -8.06
CA LEU A 17 -12.77 7.41 -8.99
C LEU A 17 -11.80 7.40 -10.19
N LYS A 18 -10.92 6.39 -10.29
CA LYS A 18 -9.91 6.24 -11.35
C LYS A 18 -8.99 7.47 -11.50
N LYS A 19 -8.65 8.13 -10.39
CA LYS A 19 -7.79 9.34 -10.33
C LYS A 19 -6.31 8.95 -10.26
N LYS A 20 -5.72 8.63 -11.41
CA LYS A 20 -4.31 8.21 -11.53
C LYS A 20 -3.34 9.21 -10.91
N ASP A 21 -3.51 10.49 -11.21
CA ASP A 21 -2.68 11.59 -10.71
C ASP A 21 -2.64 11.62 -9.18
N VAL A 22 -3.79 11.43 -8.53
CA VAL A 22 -3.90 11.37 -7.07
C VAL A 22 -3.15 10.16 -6.54
N ILE A 23 -3.31 8.98 -7.15
CA ILE A 23 -2.57 7.77 -6.76
C ILE A 23 -1.07 8.03 -6.85
N LEU A 24 -0.57 8.55 -7.98
CA LEU A 24 0.84 8.86 -8.15
C LEU A 24 1.38 9.86 -7.11
N GLN A 25 0.56 10.82 -6.69
CA GLN A 25 0.94 11.77 -5.62
C GLN A 25 0.99 11.14 -4.23
N LEU A 26 0.14 10.14 -3.96
CA LEU A 26 0.08 9.44 -2.67
C LEU A 26 1.29 8.53 -2.44
N PHE A 27 1.95 8.08 -3.50
CA PHE A 27 3.10 7.18 -3.43
C PHE A 27 4.43 7.89 -3.76
N ASN A 28 5.52 7.27 -3.32
CA ASN A 28 6.87 7.61 -3.77
C ASN A 28 7.24 6.78 -5.00
N THR A 29 6.63 7.10 -6.15
CA THR A 29 6.77 6.37 -7.41
C THR A 29 7.91 6.90 -8.28
N THR A 30 8.56 6.00 -8.98
CA THR A 30 9.46 6.26 -10.12
C THR A 30 8.69 6.30 -11.45
N ALA A 31 9.36 6.65 -12.55
CA ALA A 31 8.76 6.59 -13.88
C ALA A 31 8.33 5.17 -14.29
N ASP A 32 9.03 4.14 -13.82
CA ASP A 32 8.68 2.75 -14.10
C ASP A 32 7.45 2.30 -13.30
N ASP A 33 7.28 2.81 -12.08
CA ASP A 33 6.06 2.57 -11.31
C ASP A 33 4.83 3.12 -12.04
N GLN A 34 4.94 4.32 -12.61
CA GLN A 34 3.84 4.98 -13.30
C GLN A 34 3.27 4.17 -14.47
N LYS A 35 4.10 3.35 -15.14
CA LYS A 35 3.65 2.46 -16.22
C LYS A 35 2.64 1.41 -15.75
N ASN A 36 2.65 1.07 -14.46
CA ASN A 36 1.84 0.01 -13.86
C ASN A 36 0.61 0.55 -13.09
N VAL A 37 0.37 1.87 -13.10
CA VAL A 37 -0.71 2.49 -12.30
C VAL A 37 -2.10 1.98 -12.70
N ASP A 38 -2.32 1.68 -13.98
CA ASP A 38 -3.61 1.23 -14.49
C ASP A 38 -3.94 -0.17 -13.99
N GLN A 39 -3.00 -1.09 -14.17
CA GLN A 39 -3.13 -2.45 -13.66
C GLN A 39 -3.22 -2.47 -12.13
N PHE A 40 -2.51 -1.58 -11.46
CA PHE A 40 -2.62 -1.43 -10.00
C PHE A 40 -4.05 -1.02 -9.61
N MET A 41 -4.63 -0.01 -10.25
CA MET A 41 -6.02 0.39 -9.97
C MET A 41 -7.00 -0.75 -10.21
N GLU A 42 -6.88 -1.46 -11.34
CA GLU A 42 -7.77 -2.58 -11.67
C GLU A 42 -7.68 -3.70 -10.63
N LYS A 43 -6.47 -4.08 -10.22
CA LYS A 43 -6.26 -5.17 -9.25
C LYS A 43 -6.68 -4.79 -7.85
N PHE A 44 -6.57 -3.52 -7.48
CA PHE A 44 -6.94 -3.03 -6.16
C PHE A 44 -8.36 -2.46 -6.09
N GLN A 45 -9.11 -2.50 -7.19
CA GLN A 45 -10.50 -2.07 -7.22
C GLN A 45 -11.36 -2.95 -6.29
N GLY A 46 -12.15 -2.30 -5.43
CA GLY A 46 -13.03 -2.99 -4.48
C GLY A 46 -12.31 -3.64 -3.28
N ILE A 47 -10.99 -3.46 -3.15
CA ILE A 47 -10.25 -3.96 -1.99
C ILE A 47 -10.53 -3.09 -0.75
N GLY A 48 -10.98 -3.71 0.33
CA GLY A 48 -11.06 -3.07 1.64
C GLY A 48 -9.70 -3.08 2.34
N ILE A 49 -9.32 -1.98 2.99
CA ILE A 49 -8.11 -1.92 3.82
C ILE A 49 -8.52 -1.44 5.21
N THR A 50 -8.39 -2.32 6.21
CA THR A 50 -8.64 -1.97 7.62
C THR A 50 -7.31 -1.73 8.32
N ILE A 51 -7.19 -0.62 9.04
CA ILE A 51 -5.98 -0.32 9.82
C ILE A 51 -6.09 -0.99 11.18
N LEU A 52 -5.10 -1.80 11.53
CA LEU A 52 -5.03 -2.51 12.81
C LEU A 52 -4.21 -1.73 13.82
N SER A 53 -3.05 -1.23 13.40
CA SER A 53 -2.13 -0.48 14.24
C SER A 53 -1.35 0.53 13.40
N ALA A 54 -0.86 1.59 14.04
CA ALA A 54 0.10 2.50 13.43
C ALA A 54 1.06 3.00 14.51
N LYS A 55 2.35 3.03 14.19
CA LYS A 55 3.40 3.55 15.07
C LYS A 55 4.27 4.53 14.32
N PHE A 56 4.63 5.63 14.99
CA PHE A 56 5.71 6.49 14.53
C PHE A 56 7.04 5.81 14.82
N ILE A 57 7.89 5.76 13.82
CA ILE A 57 9.27 5.36 13.92
C ILE A 57 10.12 6.63 13.84
N ASN A 58 11.29 6.61 14.47
CA ASN A 58 12.27 7.69 14.35
C ASN A 58 12.51 8.04 12.87
N ASN A 59 12.87 9.31 12.60
CA ASN A 59 13.13 9.87 11.27
C ASN A 59 11.89 10.14 10.41
N GLY A 60 10.73 10.40 11.04
CA GLY A 60 9.53 10.85 10.30
C GLY A 60 8.90 9.77 9.43
N ARG A 61 8.94 8.52 9.91
CA ARG A 61 8.35 7.34 9.26
C ARG A 61 7.18 6.83 10.09
N VAL A 62 6.13 6.36 9.43
CA VAL A 62 5.01 5.67 10.05
C VAL A 62 4.95 4.27 9.49
N GLU A 63 4.84 3.29 10.38
CA GLU A 63 4.59 1.90 10.00
C GLU A 63 3.21 1.50 10.53
N SER A 64 2.41 0.89 9.67
CA SER A 64 1.08 0.46 10.00
C SER A 64 0.87 -1.00 9.62
N ASP A 65 0.27 -1.75 10.53
CA ASP A 65 -0.29 -3.06 10.22
C ASP A 65 -1.73 -2.86 9.74
N VAL A 66 -2.06 -3.51 8.62
CA VAL A 66 -3.37 -3.44 8.00
C VAL A 66 -3.92 -4.84 7.71
N LEU A 67 -5.21 -4.92 7.48
CA LEU A 67 -5.90 -6.12 7.04
C LEU A 67 -6.58 -5.82 5.70
N ILE A 68 -6.10 -6.47 4.65
CA ILE A 68 -6.58 -6.31 3.27
C ILE A 68 -7.72 -7.32 3.06
N SER A 69 -8.85 -6.83 2.57
CA SER A 69 -10.11 -7.56 2.36
C SER A 69 -10.51 -8.42 3.57
N GLY A 70 -10.23 -7.94 4.78
CA GLY A 70 -10.61 -8.60 6.04
C GLY A 70 -9.84 -9.89 6.37
N LYS A 71 -8.87 -10.31 5.54
CA LYS A 71 -8.21 -11.63 5.71
C LYS A 71 -6.71 -11.64 5.50
N ILE A 72 -6.16 -10.72 4.71
CA ILE A 72 -4.75 -10.74 4.34
C ILE A 72 -3.98 -9.72 5.20
N PRO A 73 -3.08 -10.16 6.09
CA PRO A 73 -2.27 -9.23 6.88
C PRO A 73 -1.31 -8.48 5.97
N GLY A 74 -1.32 -7.15 6.07
CA GLY A 74 -0.50 -6.26 5.29
C GLY A 74 0.23 -5.24 6.13
N LYS A 75 1.14 -4.52 5.48
CA LYS A 75 1.85 -3.37 6.03
C LYS A 75 1.80 -2.20 5.06
N ILE A 76 1.60 -1.01 5.61
CA ILE A 76 1.79 0.25 4.90
C ILE A 76 2.89 1.02 5.63
N VAL A 77 3.88 1.45 4.87
CA VAL A 77 4.96 2.31 5.37
C VAL A 77 4.85 3.66 4.68
N MET A 78 4.86 4.72 5.48
CA MET A 78 4.81 6.08 5.00
C MET A 78 6.01 6.89 5.51
N SER A 79 6.48 7.82 4.70
CA SER A 79 7.49 8.80 5.10
C SER A 79 6.94 10.21 4.97
N LYS A 80 7.34 11.09 5.88
CA LYS A 80 6.99 12.51 5.82
C LYS A 80 7.59 13.10 4.53
N SER A 81 6.76 13.80 3.78
CA SER A 81 7.14 14.44 2.51
C SER A 81 6.50 15.82 2.47
N PRO A 82 7.15 16.84 3.05
CA PRO A 82 6.67 18.21 3.00
C PRO A 82 6.50 18.64 1.54
N GLY A 83 5.28 19.01 1.15
CA GLY A 83 4.92 19.33 -0.24
C GLY A 83 4.16 18.23 -1.00
N SER A 84 3.97 17.04 -0.42
CA SER A 84 3.02 16.07 -0.98
C SER A 84 1.57 16.44 -0.62
N LEU A 85 0.61 15.86 -1.36
CA LEU A 85 -0.83 16.09 -1.20
C LEU A 85 -1.33 15.99 0.26
N THR A 86 -0.72 15.13 1.07
CA THR A 86 -1.11 14.89 2.47
C THR A 86 0.00 15.24 3.47
N GLY A 87 1.14 15.74 3.00
CA GLY A 87 2.38 15.86 3.79
C GLY A 87 3.09 14.52 4.05
N TRP A 88 2.57 13.43 3.51
CA TRP A 88 3.12 12.08 3.59
C TRP A 88 3.09 11.38 2.24
N LYS A 89 3.97 10.39 2.05
CA LYS A 89 3.95 9.48 0.91
C LYS A 89 4.04 8.04 1.38
N ILE A 90 3.30 7.15 0.73
CA ILE A 90 3.49 5.71 0.89
C ILE A 90 4.78 5.34 0.16
N THR A 91 5.71 4.78 0.92
CA THR A 91 7.04 4.39 0.43
C THR A 91 7.19 2.90 0.33
N GLN A 92 6.41 2.14 1.10
CA GLN A 92 6.40 0.68 1.02
C GLN A 92 4.99 0.13 1.24
N LEU A 93 4.63 -0.87 0.46
CA LEU A 93 3.49 -1.75 0.70
C LEU A 93 4.02 -3.13 1.02
N GLY A 94 3.34 -3.88 1.87
CA GLY A 94 3.68 -5.28 2.01
C GLY A 94 2.54 -6.14 2.46
N ILE A 95 2.71 -7.43 2.24
CA ILE A 95 1.78 -8.48 2.63
C ILE A 95 2.57 -9.56 3.35
N GLU A 96 2.01 -10.13 4.41
CA GLU A 96 2.59 -11.30 5.06
C GLU A 96 2.71 -12.43 4.03
N LYS A 97 3.78 -13.23 4.03
CA LYS A 97 3.88 -14.39 3.15
C LYS A 97 2.90 -15.48 3.64
N PRO A 98 2.31 -16.29 2.74
CA PRO A 98 1.50 -17.43 3.14
C PRO A 98 2.26 -18.34 4.11
N LYS A 99 1.52 -18.98 5.04
CA LYS A 99 2.06 -19.76 6.18
C LYS A 99 3.06 -20.88 5.83
N SER A 100 3.19 -21.25 4.55
CA SER A 100 4.14 -22.27 4.06
C SER A 100 5.63 -21.92 4.24
N VAL A 101 5.98 -20.71 4.72
CA VAL A 101 7.37 -20.23 4.84
C VAL A 101 7.89 -20.19 6.30
N GLY A 102 7.17 -20.77 7.26
CA GLY A 102 7.67 -21.09 8.60
C GLY A 102 7.94 -19.90 9.56
N LYS A 103 7.95 -18.65 9.07
CA LYS A 103 7.98 -17.42 9.88
C LYS A 103 7.10 -16.35 9.25
N LYS A 104 6.45 -15.50 10.07
CA LYS A 104 5.71 -14.30 9.64
C LYS A 104 6.65 -13.32 8.95
N LYS A 105 6.93 -13.52 7.66
CA LYS A 105 7.78 -12.64 6.85
C LYS A 105 6.88 -11.80 5.96
N PHE A 106 7.04 -10.48 6.00
CA PHE A 106 6.38 -9.61 5.04
C PHE A 106 7.21 -9.50 3.76
N SER A 107 6.58 -9.64 2.61
CA SER A 107 7.15 -9.16 1.34
C SER A 107 6.89 -7.67 1.26
N LEU A 108 7.94 -6.85 1.41
CA LEU A 108 7.84 -5.39 1.30
C LEU A 108 8.24 -4.96 -0.12
N CYS A 109 7.33 -4.25 -0.79
CA CYS A 109 7.50 -3.62 -2.08
C CYS A 109 7.97 -2.18 -1.90
N TYR A 110 9.18 -1.87 -2.38
CA TYR A 110 9.79 -0.53 -2.29
C TYR A 110 10.48 -0.07 -3.59
N VAL A 111 10.69 -0.98 -4.55
CA VAL A 111 11.08 -0.71 -5.94
C VAL A 111 10.06 -1.40 -6.84
N GLY A 112 9.63 -0.76 -7.92
CA GLY A 112 8.54 -1.30 -8.73
C GLY A 112 7.29 -1.51 -7.86
N LEU A 113 7.00 -0.54 -6.99
CA LEU A 113 6.03 -0.62 -5.90
C LEU A 113 4.67 -1.12 -6.38
N PHE A 114 4.18 -0.60 -7.52
CA PHE A 114 2.90 -1.04 -8.08
C PHE A 114 2.96 -2.46 -8.62
N TRP A 115 3.97 -2.78 -9.42
CA TRP A 115 4.14 -4.13 -9.98
C TRP A 115 4.31 -5.19 -8.88
N CYS A 116 5.21 -4.95 -7.93
CA CYS A 116 5.42 -5.84 -6.78
C CYS A 116 4.14 -6.01 -5.96
N ALA A 117 3.38 -4.93 -5.71
CA ALA A 117 2.12 -5.04 -4.97
C ALA A 117 1.08 -5.90 -5.71
N ILE A 118 1.03 -5.80 -7.05
CA ILE A 118 0.17 -6.64 -7.89
C ILE A 118 0.59 -8.11 -7.79
N GLU A 119 1.88 -8.42 -7.94
CA GLU A 119 2.39 -9.80 -7.88
C GLU A 119 2.13 -10.44 -6.52
N VAL A 120 2.45 -9.73 -5.43
CA VAL A 120 2.26 -10.25 -4.08
C VAL A 120 0.78 -10.48 -3.78
N LEU A 121 -0.13 -9.63 -4.27
CA LEU A 121 -1.56 -9.83 -4.11
C LEU A 121 -2.05 -11.04 -4.94
N ALA A 122 -1.53 -11.23 -6.16
CA ALA A 122 -1.86 -12.37 -7.02
C ALA A 122 -1.45 -13.71 -6.35
N GLU A 123 -0.24 -13.78 -5.78
CA GLU A 123 0.22 -14.97 -5.04
C GLU A 123 -0.71 -15.36 -3.87
N TRP A 124 -1.40 -14.39 -3.27
CA TRP A 124 -2.39 -14.62 -2.21
C TRP A 124 -3.79 -14.99 -2.72
N GLY A 125 -4.12 -14.58 -3.94
CA GLY A 125 -5.37 -14.94 -4.61
C GLY A 125 -5.37 -16.40 -5.08
N ASP A 126 -4.25 -16.87 -5.62
CA ASP A 126 -4.10 -18.22 -6.18
C ASP A 126 -4.01 -19.33 -5.11
N ARG A 127 -3.87 -18.96 -3.84
CA ARG A 127 -3.68 -19.89 -2.70
C ARG A 127 -4.87 -19.95 -1.74
N GLN A 128 -6.03 -19.44 -2.16
CA GLN A 128 -7.32 -19.57 -1.46
C GLN A 128 -8.21 -20.60 -2.14
#